data_AF-A0A286IS56-F1
#
_entry.id   AF-A0A286IS56-F1
#
_cell.length_a   1.000
_cell.length_b   1.000
_cell.length_c   1.000
_cell.angle_alpha   90.00
_cell.angle_beta   90.00
_cell.angle_gamma   90.00
#
_symmetry.space_group_name_H-M   'P 1'
#
loop_
_entity.id
_entity.type
_entity.pdbx_description
1 polymer ?
#
loop_
_entity_poly.entity_id
_entity_poly.type
_entity_poly.pdbx_seq_one_letter_code
_entity_poly.pdbx_strand_id
1 'polypeptide(L)'
;MKKRELFIGLRDGLAVSIHDVENGLKCKCICPKCGNLLVAHQGKNIAWHFKHHNSEDCEGALESSIHLAAKQLLLGKKIFYLGKLYKKVEGIGFLKILDPKRKGFKSKEVILEQEVANFKPDVIVKCDVEIAGITYERILFVEIYVTHEVDEVKRKKIIDYGTSAIQIDLSNTDRIASIKDIWKEMKLQRNLEWIYNSRSDKLTAKAILKEKTELENRKRQNEIMQKEKIDSDSITYEYQSKKFENSGLSKFKIYGYFYRKHTSNDGVVYCPKLQDKLNPKLSITECESCDYHEGIFPQSVSFEYSRFSLCSLNRESRLGSIEFVKSKNKR
;
A
#
# COMPACT_ATOMS: atom_id res chain seq x y z
N MET A 1 12.14 38.89 4.06
CA MET A 1 12.87 37.75 4.66
C MET A 1 14.17 38.25 5.27
N LYS A 2 14.77 37.54 6.23
CA LYS A 2 16.07 37.92 6.81
C LYS A 2 17.16 37.55 5.79
N LYS A 3 17.92 38.52 5.26
CA LYS A 3 19.01 38.25 4.30
C LYS A 3 20.02 37.30 4.98
N ARG A 4 20.15 36.07 4.48
CA ARG A 4 21.19 35.14 4.92
C ARG A 4 22.49 35.46 4.21
N GLU A 5 23.58 35.35 4.94
CA GLU A 5 24.92 35.55 4.42
C GLU A 5 25.36 34.38 3.54
N LEU A 6 26.18 34.66 2.52
CA LEU A 6 26.66 33.66 1.57
C LEU A 6 27.73 32.77 2.22
N PHE A 7 27.55 31.45 2.28
CA PHE A 7 28.52 30.53 2.89
C PHE A 7 29.13 29.49 1.91
N ILE A 8 28.80 29.58 0.62
CA ILE A 8 29.34 28.74 -0.46
C ILE A 8 29.89 29.65 -1.55
N GLY A 9 31.13 29.42 -1.96
CA GLY A 9 31.77 30.03 -3.12
C GLY A 9 32.19 28.97 -4.14
N LEU A 10 32.72 29.41 -5.28
CA LEU A 10 33.27 28.55 -6.33
C LEU A 10 34.78 28.77 -6.42
N ARG A 11 35.58 27.70 -6.31
CA ARG A 11 37.04 27.71 -6.50
C ARG A 11 37.42 26.59 -7.46
N ASP A 12 38.14 26.91 -8.53
CA ASP A 12 38.57 25.95 -9.57
C ASP A 12 37.42 25.07 -10.12
N GLY A 13 36.24 25.68 -10.28
CA GLY A 13 35.02 24.99 -10.73
C GLY A 13 34.33 24.13 -9.66
N LEU A 14 34.84 24.05 -8.43
CA LEU A 14 34.27 23.28 -7.33
C LEU A 14 33.64 24.17 -6.24
N ALA A 15 32.45 23.78 -5.78
CA ALA A 15 31.74 24.46 -4.71
C ALA A 15 32.46 24.22 -3.37
N VAL A 16 32.87 25.30 -2.71
CA VAL A 16 33.64 25.28 -1.45
C VAL A 16 32.88 26.00 -0.34
N SER A 17 32.95 25.44 0.86
CA SER A 17 32.39 26.06 2.07
C SER A 17 33.28 27.23 2.51
N ILE A 18 32.70 28.26 3.11
CA ILE A 18 33.44 29.30 3.83
C ILE A 18 34.33 28.74 4.97
N HIS A 19 34.08 27.52 5.43
CA HIS A 19 34.87 26.84 6.45
C HIS A 19 36.11 26.11 5.89
N ASP A 20 36.18 25.90 4.57
CA ASP A 20 37.19 25.08 3.89
C ASP A 20 38.13 25.94 3.00
N VAL A 21 38.23 27.24 3.29
CA VAL A 21 38.99 28.25 2.53
C VAL A 21 39.77 29.19 3.45
N GLU A 22 40.74 29.88 2.88
CA GLU A 22 41.59 30.87 3.52
C GLU A 22 40.89 32.23 3.67
N ASN A 23 41.08 32.91 4.80
CA ASN A 23 40.46 34.21 5.07
C ASN A 23 40.84 35.30 4.05
N GLY A 24 39.93 36.24 3.80
CA GLY A 24 40.09 37.35 2.86
C GLY A 24 40.07 36.91 1.38
N LEU A 25 40.78 37.66 0.54
CA LEU A 25 40.95 37.35 -0.90
C LEU A 25 41.79 36.10 -1.17
N LYS A 26 42.48 35.55 -0.15
CA LYS A 26 43.29 34.33 -0.29
C LYS A 26 42.46 33.09 -0.64
N CYS A 27 41.16 33.10 -0.35
CA CYS A 27 40.23 32.03 -0.76
C CYS A 27 40.15 31.82 -2.27
N LYS A 28 40.47 32.84 -3.10
CA LYS A 28 40.35 32.82 -4.58
C LYS A 28 38.97 32.34 -5.08
N CYS A 29 37.92 32.57 -4.29
CA CYS A 29 36.57 32.16 -4.63
C CYS A 29 35.89 33.18 -5.55
N ILE A 30 34.98 32.71 -6.41
CA ILE A 30 34.04 33.54 -7.16
C ILE A 30 32.60 33.20 -6.78
N CYS A 31 31.69 34.14 -7.03
CA CYS A 31 30.25 33.97 -6.81
C CYS A 31 29.65 33.05 -7.89
N PRO A 32 29.00 31.93 -7.53
CA PRO A 32 28.30 31.06 -8.49
C PRO A 32 27.24 31.74 -9.35
N LYS A 33 26.69 32.90 -8.94
CA LYS A 33 25.66 33.62 -9.70
C LYS A 33 26.23 34.63 -10.69
N CYS A 34 27.09 35.54 -10.23
CA CYS A 34 27.57 36.67 -11.04
C CYS A 34 29.02 36.54 -11.53
N GLY A 35 29.78 35.54 -11.08
CA GLY A 35 31.18 35.34 -11.45
C GLY A 35 32.19 36.29 -10.79
N ASN A 36 31.74 37.33 -10.07
CA ASN A 36 32.63 38.25 -9.36
C ASN A 36 33.41 37.56 -8.24
N LEU A 37 34.61 38.08 -7.95
CA LEU A 37 35.44 37.63 -6.83
C LEU A 37 34.74 37.78 -5.48
N LEU A 38 34.98 36.82 -4.60
CA LEU A 38 34.52 36.81 -3.22
C LEU A 38 35.69 37.04 -2.25
N VAL A 39 35.39 37.71 -1.14
CA VAL A 39 36.24 37.86 0.04
C VAL A 39 35.67 36.94 1.13
N ALA A 40 36.47 36.01 1.65
CA ALA A 40 36.10 35.26 2.84
C ALA A 40 36.19 36.17 4.08
N HIS A 41 35.15 36.21 4.90
CA HIS A 41 35.10 36.91 6.18
C HIS A 41 34.98 35.90 7.32
N GLN A 42 36.12 35.44 7.81
CA GLN A 42 36.24 34.56 8.97
C GLN A 42 36.71 35.38 10.18
N GLY A 43 35.86 35.53 11.19
CA GLY A 43 36.14 36.33 12.39
C GLY A 43 35.61 35.67 13.66
N LYS A 44 36.08 36.14 14.83
CA LYS A 44 35.69 35.56 16.15
C LYS A 44 34.25 35.88 16.56
N ASN A 45 33.75 37.06 16.20
CA ASN A 45 32.47 37.60 16.67
C ASN A 45 31.44 37.79 15.55
N ILE A 46 31.63 37.14 14.41
CA ILE A 46 30.73 37.19 13.25
C ILE A 46 30.46 35.78 12.72
N ALA A 47 29.25 35.55 12.18
CA ALA A 47 29.02 34.36 11.36
C ALA A 47 29.93 34.40 10.13
N TRP A 48 30.60 33.30 9.81
CA TRP A 48 31.53 33.26 8.69
C TRP A 48 30.77 33.28 7.37
N HIS A 49 31.18 34.17 6.47
CA HIS A 49 30.53 34.35 5.18
C HIS A 49 31.48 34.87 4.09
N PHE A 50 31.04 34.79 2.85
CA PHE A 50 31.63 35.47 1.71
C PHE A 50 30.92 36.80 1.46
N LYS A 51 31.69 37.82 1.05
CA LYS A 51 31.17 39.07 0.46
C LYS A 51 31.73 39.26 -0.94
N HIS A 52 31.01 40.00 -1.77
CA HIS A 52 31.51 40.39 -3.09
C HIS A 52 32.68 41.37 -2.95
N HIS A 53 33.76 41.17 -3.71
CA HIS A 53 34.88 42.10 -3.77
C HIS A 53 34.57 43.21 -4.77
N ASN A 54 34.72 44.48 -4.35
CA ASN A 54 34.57 45.68 -5.19
C ASN A 54 33.31 45.71 -6.07
N SER A 55 32.23 45.07 -5.60
CA SER A 55 30.95 44.98 -6.30
C SER A 55 29.83 44.78 -5.28
N GLU A 56 28.60 45.14 -5.66
CA GLU A 56 27.43 44.97 -4.81
C GLU A 56 27.05 43.48 -4.64
N ASP A 57 26.38 43.18 -3.53
CA ASP A 57 25.84 41.83 -3.32
C ASP A 57 24.72 41.52 -4.31
N CYS A 58 24.96 40.59 -5.23
CA CYS A 58 23.90 40.13 -6.11
C CYS A 58 22.82 39.35 -5.33
N GLU A 59 21.56 39.72 -5.55
CA GLU A 59 20.39 39.00 -5.02
C GLU A 59 20.38 37.54 -5.51
N GLY A 60 19.87 36.59 -4.72
CA GLY A 60 19.81 35.18 -5.12
C GLY A 60 21.15 34.44 -5.18
N ALA A 61 22.25 35.05 -4.70
CA ALA A 61 23.59 34.45 -4.72
C ALA A 61 23.66 33.15 -3.90
N LEU A 62 23.04 33.14 -2.72
CA LEU A 62 23.05 32.00 -1.82
C LEU A 62 22.32 30.80 -2.44
N GLU A 63 21.18 31.07 -3.05
CA GLU A 63 20.29 30.08 -3.64
C GLU A 63 20.92 29.46 -4.90
N SER A 64 21.56 30.29 -5.73
CA SER A 64 22.39 29.86 -6.86
C SER A 64 23.54 28.96 -6.40
N SER A 65 24.16 29.28 -5.26
CA SER A 65 25.27 28.53 -4.69
C SER A 65 24.83 27.19 -4.07
N ILE A 66 23.67 27.15 -3.42
CA ILE A 66 23.04 25.92 -2.92
C ILE A 66 22.68 25.00 -4.09
N HIS A 67 22.08 25.56 -5.16
CA HIS A 67 21.73 24.83 -6.38
C HIS A 67 22.97 24.20 -7.04
N LEU A 68 24.05 24.97 -7.21
CA LEU A 68 25.31 24.47 -7.75
C LEU A 68 25.93 23.37 -6.86
N ALA A 69 25.99 23.60 -5.55
CA ALA A 69 26.55 22.62 -4.61
C ALA A 69 25.76 21.30 -4.60
N ALA A 70 24.42 21.35 -4.69
CA ALA A 70 23.58 20.15 -4.80
C ALA A 70 23.84 19.35 -6.09
N LYS A 71 23.98 20.03 -7.24
CA LYS A 71 24.40 19.40 -8.51
C LYS A 71 25.76 18.70 -8.39
N GLN A 72 26.75 19.39 -7.82
CA GLN A 72 28.08 18.82 -7.64
C GLN A 72 28.13 17.67 -6.61
N LEU A 73 27.29 17.71 -5.57
CA LEU A 73 27.12 16.60 -4.62
C LEU A 73 26.61 15.33 -5.31
N LEU A 74 25.64 15.44 -6.22
CA LEU A 74 25.17 14.31 -7.03
C LEU A 74 26.28 13.77 -7.94
N LEU A 75 26.95 14.66 -8.69
CA LEU A 75 28.03 14.31 -9.61
C LEU A 75 29.20 13.60 -8.91
N GLY A 76 29.70 14.18 -7.82
CA GLY A 76 30.87 13.68 -7.09
C GLY A 76 30.58 12.43 -6.25
N LYS A 77 29.39 12.31 -5.66
CA LYS A 77 29.06 11.14 -4.81
C LYS A 77 28.49 9.97 -5.60
N LYS A 78 27.92 10.19 -6.78
CA LYS A 78 27.23 9.17 -7.60
C LYS A 78 26.20 8.37 -6.78
N ILE A 79 25.50 9.06 -5.88
CA ILE A 79 24.44 8.51 -5.04
C ILE A 79 23.26 9.49 -5.09
N PHE A 80 22.06 8.96 -5.28
CA PHE A 80 20.81 9.71 -5.23
C PHE A 80 19.81 9.03 -4.29
N TYR A 81 18.75 9.75 -3.93
CA TYR A 81 17.68 9.29 -3.06
C TYR A 81 16.35 9.41 -3.79
N LEU A 82 15.40 8.54 -3.44
CA LEU A 82 14.05 8.57 -3.98
C LEU A 82 13.06 8.83 -2.86
N GLY A 83 12.02 9.61 -3.16
CA GLY A 83 10.87 9.76 -2.29
C GLY A 83 9.96 8.55 -2.34
N LYS A 84 9.14 8.37 -1.30
CA LYS A 84 7.96 7.51 -1.36
C LYS A 84 6.97 8.06 -2.40
N LEU A 85 6.25 7.16 -3.06
CA LEU A 85 5.18 7.52 -3.99
C LEU A 85 3.90 6.76 -3.62
N TYR A 86 2.88 7.54 -3.25
CA TYR A 86 1.52 7.06 -3.05
C TYR A 86 0.61 7.77 -4.05
N LYS A 87 -0.35 7.06 -4.62
CA LYS A 87 -1.33 7.63 -5.56
C LYS A 87 -2.73 7.33 -5.03
N LYS A 88 -3.55 8.36 -4.84
CA LYS A 88 -4.98 8.20 -4.51
C LYS A 88 -5.69 7.67 -5.76
N VAL A 89 -6.45 6.60 -5.59
CA VAL A 89 -7.22 5.94 -6.64
C VAL A 89 -8.66 5.83 -6.17
N GLU A 90 -9.60 6.30 -6.98
CA GLU A 90 -11.02 6.23 -6.67
C GLU A 90 -11.48 4.77 -6.52
N GLY A 91 -12.38 4.51 -5.57
CA GLY A 91 -12.84 3.15 -5.22
C GLY A 91 -11.84 2.27 -4.46
N ILE A 92 -10.53 2.58 -4.48
CA ILE A 92 -9.46 1.75 -3.87
C ILE A 92 -8.79 2.45 -2.67
N GLY A 93 -8.68 3.78 -2.69
CA GLY A 93 -7.95 4.54 -1.67
C GLY A 93 -6.49 4.83 -2.06
N PHE A 94 -5.56 4.82 -1.11
CA PHE A 94 -4.15 5.15 -1.37
C PHE A 94 -3.34 3.94 -1.80
N LEU A 95 -2.99 3.87 -3.09
CA LEU A 95 -2.11 2.86 -3.64
C LEU A 95 -0.64 3.23 -3.39
N LYS A 96 0.09 2.33 -2.73
CA LYS A 96 1.54 2.43 -2.51
C LYS A 96 2.30 2.04 -3.80
N ILE A 97 2.73 3.03 -4.58
CA ILE A 97 3.45 2.83 -5.86
C ILE A 97 4.93 2.52 -5.62
N LEU A 98 5.58 3.28 -4.74
CA LEU A 98 7.00 3.10 -4.41
C LEU A 98 7.26 3.44 -2.94
N ASP A 99 8.07 2.61 -2.28
CA ASP A 99 8.61 2.89 -0.96
C ASP A 99 10.06 2.39 -0.91
N PRO A 100 11.03 3.30 -1.11
CA PRO A 100 12.45 2.93 -1.20
C PRO A 100 12.98 2.32 0.10
N LYS A 101 13.06 0.97 0.16
CA LYS A 101 13.69 0.25 1.28
C LYS A 101 15.18 0.57 1.46
N ARG A 102 15.87 1.03 0.41
CA ARG A 102 17.30 1.37 0.41
C ARG A 102 17.50 2.85 0.76
N LYS A 103 18.42 3.13 1.69
CA LYS A 103 18.87 4.49 2.04
C LYS A 103 19.87 5.04 1.01
N GLY A 104 19.42 5.17 -0.23
CA GLY A 104 20.18 5.66 -1.37
C GLY A 104 20.40 4.62 -2.47
N PHE A 105 20.64 5.11 -3.68
CA PHE A 105 20.87 4.35 -4.90
C PHE A 105 22.16 4.83 -5.55
N LYS A 106 23.01 3.89 -5.99
CA LYS A 106 24.23 4.22 -6.73
C LYS A 106 23.87 4.52 -8.19
N SER A 107 24.40 5.60 -8.73
CA SER A 107 24.35 5.90 -10.16
C SER A 107 25.60 5.38 -10.85
N LYS A 108 25.43 4.90 -12.08
CA LYS A 108 26.51 4.57 -13.02
C LYS A 108 27.15 5.87 -13.54
N GLU A 109 26.29 6.80 -13.96
CA GLU A 109 26.65 8.08 -14.55
C GLU A 109 25.74 9.19 -14.00
N VAL A 110 26.29 10.39 -13.90
CA VAL A 110 25.57 11.62 -13.54
C VAL A 110 26.03 12.68 -14.52
N ILE A 111 25.09 13.33 -15.19
CA ILE A 111 25.33 14.38 -16.18
C ILE A 111 24.60 15.62 -15.71
N LEU A 112 25.29 16.76 -15.67
CA LEU A 112 24.72 18.04 -15.23
C LEU A 112 24.30 18.86 -16.45
N GLU A 113 23.14 19.51 -16.39
CA GLU A 113 22.69 20.52 -17.37
C GLU A 113 22.82 20.11 -18.85
N GLN A 114 22.55 18.85 -19.18
CA GLN A 114 22.49 18.42 -20.57
C GLN A 114 21.08 18.64 -21.12
N GLU A 115 20.96 19.26 -22.30
CA GLU A 115 19.66 19.38 -22.97
C GLU A 115 19.14 18.01 -23.44
N VAL A 116 17.82 17.84 -23.33
CA VAL A 116 17.07 16.65 -23.77
C VAL A 116 15.85 17.13 -24.53
N ALA A 117 15.84 16.88 -25.85
CA ALA A 117 14.82 17.35 -26.79
C ALA A 117 14.60 18.87 -26.74
N ASN A 118 13.67 19.36 -25.91
CA ASN A 118 13.28 20.76 -25.81
C ASN A 118 13.26 21.31 -24.37
N PHE A 119 13.93 20.63 -23.43
CA PHE A 119 14.14 21.10 -22.06
C PHE A 119 15.52 20.68 -21.53
N LYS A 120 15.94 21.28 -20.42
CA LYS A 120 17.20 20.99 -19.74
C LYS A 120 16.91 20.61 -18.28
N PRO A 121 16.97 19.33 -17.89
CA PRO A 121 16.96 18.95 -16.48
C PRO A 121 18.26 19.41 -15.79
N ASP A 122 18.18 19.74 -14.50
CA ASP A 122 19.40 20.11 -13.74
C ASP A 122 20.42 18.97 -13.71
N VAL A 123 19.93 17.73 -13.51
CA VAL A 123 20.75 16.52 -13.46
C VAL A 123 20.05 15.36 -14.15
N ILE A 124 20.79 14.63 -15.00
CA ILE A 124 20.41 13.32 -15.54
C ILE A 124 21.21 12.26 -14.79
N VAL A 125 20.50 11.31 -14.18
CA VAL A 125 21.09 10.16 -13.50
C VAL A 125 20.85 8.90 -14.31
N LYS A 126 21.93 8.20 -14.69
CA LYS A 126 21.83 6.84 -15.25
C LYS A 126 22.18 5.81 -14.18
N CYS A 127 21.37 4.76 -14.05
CA CYS A 127 21.60 3.69 -13.09
C CYS A 127 21.20 2.33 -13.65
N ASP A 128 21.94 1.30 -13.26
CA ASP A 128 21.61 -0.08 -13.60
C ASP A 128 20.61 -0.64 -12.56
N VAL A 129 19.51 -1.23 -13.03
CA VAL A 129 18.44 -1.81 -12.21
C VAL A 129 18.23 -3.27 -12.61
N GLU A 130 18.55 -4.17 -11.69
CA GLU A 130 18.34 -5.61 -11.87
C GLU A 130 16.87 -5.97 -11.59
N ILE A 131 16.25 -6.72 -12.51
CA ILE A 131 14.90 -7.24 -12.39
C ILE A 131 14.91 -8.69 -12.92
N ALA A 132 14.59 -9.65 -12.05
CA ALA A 132 14.59 -11.08 -12.37
C ALA A 132 15.91 -11.59 -13.02
N GLY A 133 17.06 -11.15 -12.49
CA GLY A 133 18.39 -11.50 -13.01
C GLY A 133 18.82 -10.77 -14.28
N ILE A 134 17.97 -9.90 -14.84
CA ILE A 134 18.29 -9.08 -16.02
C ILE A 134 18.58 -7.65 -15.59
N THR A 135 19.74 -7.12 -15.99
CA THR A 135 20.12 -5.73 -15.74
C THR A 135 19.55 -4.80 -16.81
N TYR A 136 18.83 -3.77 -16.38
CA TYR A 136 18.30 -2.72 -17.24
C TYR A 136 18.93 -1.38 -16.89
N GLU A 137 19.53 -0.69 -17.86
CA GLU A 137 19.88 0.71 -17.67
C GLU A 137 18.59 1.55 -17.58
N ARG A 138 18.57 2.50 -16.64
CA ARG A 138 17.45 3.41 -16.39
C ARG A 138 17.95 4.84 -16.26
N ILE A 139 17.16 5.75 -16.76
CA ILE A 139 17.38 7.20 -16.65
C ILE A 139 16.35 7.78 -15.68
N LEU A 140 16.81 8.71 -14.84
CA LEU A 140 16.03 9.53 -13.94
C LEU A 140 16.45 10.98 -14.11
N PHE A 141 15.49 11.89 -14.33
CA PHE A 141 15.76 13.32 -14.23
C PHE A 141 15.62 13.78 -12.78
N VAL A 142 16.47 14.71 -12.37
CA VAL A 142 16.45 15.32 -11.05
C VAL A 142 16.51 16.83 -11.23
N GLU A 143 15.54 17.51 -10.65
CA GLU A 143 15.44 18.97 -10.60
C GLU A 143 15.70 19.43 -9.16
N ILE A 144 16.41 20.54 -8.97
CA ILE A 144 16.76 21.04 -7.63
C ILE A 144 16.02 22.35 -7.38
N TYR A 145 15.10 22.34 -6.43
CA TYR A 145 14.32 23.51 -6.07
C TYR A 145 14.98 24.29 -4.95
N VAL A 146 15.23 25.58 -5.19
CA VAL A 146 15.65 26.53 -4.13
C VAL A 146 14.78 27.79 -4.12
N THR A 147 14.55 28.44 -5.26
CA THR A 147 13.66 29.62 -5.37
C THR A 147 12.48 29.42 -6.31
N HIS A 148 12.63 28.60 -7.35
CA HIS A 148 11.60 28.34 -8.35
C HIS A 148 11.30 26.85 -8.44
N GLU A 149 10.03 26.49 -8.22
CA GLU A 149 9.56 25.14 -8.47
C GLU A 149 9.63 24.83 -9.98
N VAL A 150 9.58 23.55 -10.35
CA VAL A 150 9.43 23.11 -11.74
C VAL A 150 8.08 23.57 -12.25
N ASP A 151 8.10 24.56 -13.14
CA ASP A 151 6.90 25.11 -13.75
C ASP A 151 6.09 24.08 -14.56
N GLU A 152 4.83 24.39 -14.83
CA GLU A 152 3.91 23.49 -15.54
C GLU A 152 4.38 23.14 -16.96
N VAL A 153 5.11 24.04 -17.63
CA VAL A 153 5.63 23.84 -18.99
C VAL A 153 6.75 22.81 -18.98
N LYS A 154 7.72 22.93 -18.05
CA LYS A 154 8.80 21.96 -17.86
C LYS A 154 8.25 20.63 -17.36
N ARG A 155 7.32 20.65 -16.40
CA ARG A 155 6.61 19.46 -15.90
C ARG A 155 5.92 18.71 -17.03
N LYS A 156 5.21 19.41 -17.92
CA LYS A 156 4.57 18.82 -19.11
C LYS A 156 5.59 18.19 -20.06
N LYS A 157 6.66 18.90 -20.42
CA LYS A 157 7.73 18.35 -21.30
C LYS A 157 8.35 17.06 -20.73
N ILE A 158 8.55 16.99 -19.42
CA ILE A 158 9.04 15.78 -18.73
C ILE A 158 8.05 14.61 -18.83
N ILE A 159 6.76 14.87 -18.63
CA ILE A 159 5.69 13.86 -18.74
C ILE A 159 5.56 13.37 -20.19
N ASP A 160 5.53 14.28 -21.16
CA ASP A 160 5.42 13.98 -22.60
C ASP A 160 6.63 13.17 -23.10
N TYR A 161 7.83 13.42 -22.56
CA TYR A 161 9.04 12.61 -22.82
C TYR A 161 9.03 11.24 -22.13
N GLY A 162 8.11 10.99 -21.19
CA GLY A 162 7.87 9.67 -20.58
C GLY A 162 8.98 9.14 -19.66
N THR A 163 9.96 9.97 -19.29
CA THR A 163 11.05 9.57 -18.37
C THR A 163 10.75 10.05 -16.95
N SER A 164 10.89 9.14 -15.97
CA SER A 164 10.68 9.44 -14.56
C SER A 164 11.55 10.61 -14.10
N ALA A 165 10.99 11.46 -13.25
CA ALA A 165 11.65 12.64 -12.72
C ALA A 165 11.27 12.90 -11.26
N ILE A 166 12.24 13.34 -10.47
CA ILE A 166 12.06 13.81 -9.09
C ILE A 166 12.50 15.27 -8.95
N GLN A 167 11.92 15.94 -7.96
CA GLN A 167 12.40 17.22 -7.46
C GLN A 167 13.06 17.00 -6.10
N ILE A 168 14.16 17.70 -5.84
CA ILE A 168 14.78 17.79 -4.52
C ILE A 168 14.53 19.20 -3.98
N ASP A 169 13.70 19.32 -2.94
CA ASP A 169 13.41 20.59 -2.28
C ASP A 169 14.53 20.98 -1.30
N LEU A 170 15.16 22.12 -1.58
CA LEU A 170 16.15 22.81 -0.76
C LEU A 170 15.75 24.28 -0.51
N SER A 171 14.49 24.64 -0.79
CA SER A 171 13.96 26.01 -0.65
C SER A 171 13.96 26.53 0.79
N ASN A 172 13.89 25.62 1.77
CA ASN A 172 14.08 25.94 3.18
C ASN A 172 15.58 26.15 3.50
N THR A 173 16.13 27.25 2.98
CA THR A 173 17.52 27.68 3.22
C THR A 173 17.82 27.90 4.70
N ASP A 174 16.80 28.05 5.55
CA ASP A 174 16.99 28.19 6.99
C ASP A 174 17.60 26.94 7.65
N ARG A 175 17.39 25.76 7.05
CA ARG A 175 17.96 24.47 7.47
C ARG A 175 19.36 24.21 6.94
N ILE A 176 19.91 25.11 6.13
CA ILE A 176 21.18 24.94 5.42
C ILE A 176 22.18 26.00 5.88
N ALA A 177 23.25 25.57 6.55
CA ALA A 177 24.38 26.42 6.94
C ALA A 177 25.72 25.95 6.35
N SER A 178 25.73 24.80 5.67
CA SER A 178 26.92 24.18 5.08
C SER A 178 26.57 23.24 3.93
N ILE A 179 27.57 22.87 3.12
CA ILE A 179 27.45 21.82 2.09
C ILE A 179 27.07 20.47 2.70
N LYS A 180 27.44 20.21 3.97
CA LYS A 180 27.05 18.98 4.70
C LYS A 180 25.54 18.96 4.98
N ASP A 181 24.93 20.11 5.24
CA ASP A 181 23.49 20.24 5.45
C ASP A 181 22.71 20.06 4.16
N ILE A 182 23.21 20.59 3.03
CA ILE A 182 22.64 20.28 1.69
C ILE A 182 22.57 18.76 1.51
N TRP A 183 23.68 18.05 1.71
CA TRP A 183 23.72 16.59 1.60
C TRP A 183 22.87 15.85 2.65
N LYS A 184 22.48 16.50 3.75
CA LYS A 184 21.56 15.94 4.76
C LYS A 184 20.12 16.11 4.30
N GLU A 185 19.74 17.31 3.87
CA GLU A 185 18.41 17.66 3.38
C GLU A 185 18.03 16.88 2.12
N MET A 186 18.95 16.66 1.17
CA MET A 186 18.76 15.83 -0.04
C MET A 186 18.36 14.36 0.23
N LYS A 187 18.41 13.90 1.49
CA LYS A 187 18.05 12.52 1.90
C LYS A 187 16.66 12.42 2.50
N LEU A 188 16.09 13.55 2.92
CA LEU A 188 14.89 13.56 3.74
C LEU A 188 13.67 13.35 2.86
N GLN A 189 12.80 12.43 3.27
CA GLN A 189 11.61 12.07 2.50
C GLN A 189 10.64 13.24 2.28
N ARG A 190 10.67 14.25 3.17
CA ARG A 190 9.91 15.50 3.03
C ARG A 190 10.44 16.47 1.97
N ASN A 191 11.61 16.18 1.38
CA ASN A 191 12.27 16.99 0.37
C ASN A 191 12.41 16.26 -0.98
N LEU A 192 11.79 15.08 -1.11
CA LEU A 192 11.99 14.18 -2.26
C LEU A 192 10.63 13.93 -2.91
N GLU A 193 10.31 14.74 -3.91
CA GLU A 193 9.02 14.73 -4.57
C GLU A 193 9.10 14.10 -5.96
N TRP A 194 8.01 13.49 -6.41
CA TRP A 194 7.91 12.92 -7.75
C TRP A 194 7.21 13.91 -8.69
N ILE A 195 7.97 14.45 -9.66
CA ILE A 195 7.40 15.26 -10.75
C ILE A 195 6.59 14.34 -11.67
N TYR A 196 7.18 13.19 -12.02
CA TYR A 196 6.55 12.17 -12.85
C TYR A 196 7.18 10.79 -12.58
N ASN A 197 6.38 9.72 -12.64
CA ASN A 197 6.87 8.35 -12.53
C ASN A 197 6.25 7.46 -13.60
N SER A 198 7.07 7.02 -14.56
CA SER A 198 6.65 6.29 -15.77
C SER A 198 6.06 4.88 -15.52
N ARG A 199 6.12 4.39 -14.28
CA ARG A 199 5.49 3.13 -13.86
C ARG A 199 4.17 3.35 -13.12
N SER A 200 3.91 4.55 -12.59
CA SER A 200 2.78 4.82 -11.71
C SER A 200 1.44 4.57 -12.40
N ASP A 201 1.24 5.08 -13.61
CA ASP A 201 -0.04 4.92 -14.33
C ASP A 201 -0.34 3.47 -14.70
N LYS A 202 0.68 2.72 -15.13
CA LYS A 202 0.56 1.28 -15.43
C LYS A 202 0.19 0.47 -14.17
N LEU A 203 0.76 0.81 -13.02
CA LEU A 203 0.44 0.18 -11.74
C LEU A 203 -0.97 0.57 -11.25
N THR A 204 -1.37 1.82 -11.41
CA THR A 204 -2.72 2.31 -11.08
C THR A 204 -3.78 1.62 -11.95
N ALA A 205 -3.59 1.57 -13.26
CA ALA A 205 -4.52 0.89 -14.18
C ALA A 205 -4.66 -0.61 -13.84
N LYS A 206 -3.56 -1.29 -13.52
CA LYS A 206 -3.58 -2.69 -13.09
C LYS A 206 -4.35 -2.89 -11.77
N ALA A 207 -4.22 -1.97 -10.81
CA ALA A 207 -4.97 -2.01 -9.55
C ALA A 207 -6.47 -1.78 -9.77
N ILE A 208 -6.85 -0.80 -10.60
CA ILE A 208 -8.25 -0.52 -10.97
C ILE A 208 -8.89 -1.74 -11.64
N LEU A 209 -8.18 -2.39 -12.58
CA LEU A 209 -8.68 -3.59 -13.25
C LEU A 209 -8.90 -4.73 -12.24
N LYS A 210 -7.94 -4.96 -11.32
CA LYS A 210 -8.05 -5.97 -10.28
C LYS A 210 -9.28 -5.76 -9.37
N GLU A 211 -9.50 -4.54 -8.89
CA GLU A 211 -10.66 -4.23 -8.03
C GLU A 211 -11.99 -4.45 -8.77
N LYS A 212 -12.08 -4.06 -10.05
CA LYS A 212 -13.28 -4.31 -10.87
C LYS A 212 -13.59 -5.81 -10.97
N THR A 213 -12.59 -6.63 -11.31
CA THR A 213 -12.76 -8.09 -11.38
C THR A 213 -13.12 -8.70 -10.01
N GLU A 214 -12.54 -8.21 -8.92
CA GLU A 214 -12.88 -8.66 -7.55
C GLU A 214 -14.30 -8.22 -7.14
N LEU A 215 -14.79 -7.07 -7.60
CA LEU A 215 -16.17 -6.64 -7.40
C LEU A 215 -17.17 -7.47 -8.22
N GLU A 216 -16.86 -7.78 -9.48
CA GLU A 216 -17.66 -8.65 -10.36
C GLU A 216 -17.76 -10.07 -9.79
N ASN A 217 -16.64 -10.63 -9.31
CA ASN A 217 -16.63 -11.94 -8.65
C ASN A 217 -17.48 -11.95 -7.37
N ARG A 218 -17.40 -10.89 -6.54
CA ARG A 218 -18.26 -10.74 -5.34
C ARG A 218 -19.74 -10.67 -5.69
N LYS A 219 -20.12 -9.91 -6.75
CA LYS A 219 -21.51 -9.86 -7.24
C LYS A 219 -21.99 -11.24 -7.69
N ARG A 220 -21.20 -11.94 -8.52
CA ARG A 220 -21.53 -13.28 -9.00
C ARG A 220 -21.69 -14.30 -7.86
N GLN A 221 -20.84 -14.25 -6.84
CA GLN A 221 -20.98 -15.10 -5.65
C GLN A 221 -22.28 -14.80 -4.89
N ASN A 222 -22.59 -13.52 -4.67
CA ASN A 222 -23.84 -13.12 -4.01
C ASN A 222 -25.09 -13.55 -4.80
N GLU A 223 -25.07 -13.46 -6.13
CA GLU A 223 -26.17 -13.93 -7.00
C GLU A 223 -26.36 -15.46 -6.93
N ILE A 224 -25.27 -16.23 -6.85
CA ILE A 224 -25.33 -17.68 -6.66
C ILE A 224 -25.93 -18.02 -5.29
N MET A 225 -25.43 -17.40 -4.21
CA MET A 225 -25.95 -17.60 -2.85
C MET A 225 -27.44 -17.20 -2.72
N GLN A 226 -27.88 -16.17 -3.43
CA GLN A 226 -29.30 -15.80 -3.45
C GLN A 226 -30.16 -16.83 -4.17
N LYS A 227 -29.70 -17.39 -5.29
CA LYS A 227 -30.41 -18.47 -6.00
C LYS A 227 -30.49 -19.74 -5.18
N GLU A 228 -29.37 -20.21 -4.63
CA GLU A 228 -29.32 -21.39 -3.76
C GLU A 228 -30.26 -21.25 -2.55
N LYS A 229 -30.35 -20.04 -1.98
CA LYS A 229 -31.30 -19.74 -0.90
C LYS A 229 -32.76 -19.80 -1.38
N ILE A 230 -33.09 -19.17 -2.50
CA ILE A 230 -34.45 -19.21 -3.09
C ILE A 230 -34.86 -20.65 -3.41
N ASP A 231 -33.95 -21.44 -4.00
CA ASP A 231 -34.20 -22.86 -4.30
C ASP A 231 -34.50 -23.62 -2.99
N SER A 232 -33.72 -23.40 -1.92
CA SER A 232 -33.96 -24.01 -0.61
C SER A 232 -35.28 -23.59 0.05
N ASP A 233 -35.69 -22.33 -0.08
CA ASP A 233 -36.96 -21.81 0.46
C ASP A 233 -38.15 -22.32 -0.38
N SER A 234 -37.98 -22.52 -1.69
CA SER A 234 -39.02 -22.98 -2.63
C SER A 234 -39.38 -24.47 -2.53
N ILE A 235 -38.51 -25.29 -1.93
CA ILE A 235 -38.74 -26.72 -1.68
C ILE A 235 -39.73 -26.94 -0.50
N THR A 236 -40.27 -25.88 0.09
CA THR A 236 -41.29 -25.94 1.14
C THR A 236 -42.67 -26.27 0.55
N TYR A 237 -43.04 -27.55 0.56
CA TYR A 237 -44.18 -28.14 -0.18
C TYR A 237 -45.58 -27.56 0.12
N GLU A 238 -46.36 -27.43 -0.95
CA GLU A 238 -47.82 -27.31 -0.94
C GLU A 238 -48.46 -28.72 -0.79
N TYR A 239 -49.48 -28.90 0.08
CA TYR A 239 -50.11 -30.22 0.29
C TYR A 239 -51.64 -30.14 0.30
N GLN A 240 -52.30 -30.78 -0.67
CA GLN A 240 -53.75 -30.91 -0.74
C GLN A 240 -54.24 -32.13 0.05
N SER A 241 -55.14 -31.92 1.02
CA SER A 241 -55.72 -33.01 1.81
C SER A 241 -56.87 -33.72 1.08
N LYS A 242 -56.77 -35.04 0.86
CA LYS A 242 -57.96 -35.88 0.67
C LYS A 242 -58.59 -36.20 2.02
N LYS A 243 -59.90 -35.94 2.16
CA LYS A 243 -60.69 -36.43 3.29
C LYS A 243 -60.72 -37.96 3.28
N PHE A 244 -60.46 -38.57 4.42
CA PHE A 244 -61.01 -39.88 4.77
C PHE A 244 -61.90 -39.70 5.99
N GLU A 245 -63.15 -40.14 5.87
CA GLU A 245 -64.08 -40.24 6.99
C GLU A 245 -64.08 -41.71 7.42
N ASN A 246 -63.66 -41.99 8.65
CA ASN A 246 -64.31 -43.02 9.45
C ASN A 246 -64.07 -42.89 10.95
N SER A 247 -65.18 -42.86 11.68
CA SER A 247 -65.41 -43.34 13.04
C SER A 247 -64.27 -43.30 14.08
N GLY A 248 -64.35 -42.32 14.98
CA GLY A 248 -64.46 -42.66 16.41
C GLY A 248 -63.17 -42.78 17.22
N LEU A 249 -62.43 -41.67 17.38
CA LEU A 249 -61.84 -41.24 18.66
C LEU A 249 -61.35 -39.78 18.56
N SER A 250 -61.08 -39.16 19.70
CA SER A 250 -60.90 -37.72 19.96
C SER A 250 -60.06 -36.90 18.95
N LYS A 251 -60.54 -35.67 18.68
CA LYS A 251 -59.86 -34.64 17.88
C LYS A 251 -58.44 -34.33 18.41
N PHE A 252 -57.41 -34.61 17.61
CA PHE A 252 -56.15 -33.87 17.66
C PHE A 252 -55.69 -33.50 16.25
N LYS A 253 -55.72 -32.20 15.93
CA LYS A 253 -55.04 -31.63 14.77
C LYS A 253 -53.61 -31.28 15.18
N ILE A 254 -52.66 -32.15 14.89
CA ILE A 254 -51.23 -31.80 15.01
C ILE A 254 -50.78 -31.24 13.65
N TYR A 255 -50.78 -29.91 13.52
CA TYR A 255 -50.17 -29.23 12.39
C TYR A 255 -48.68 -29.02 12.68
N GLY A 256 -47.84 -29.93 12.17
CA GLY A 256 -46.39 -29.79 12.26
C GLY A 256 -45.84 -28.80 11.22
N TYR A 257 -45.68 -27.53 11.61
CA TYR A 257 -44.77 -26.60 10.94
C TYR A 257 -43.59 -26.28 11.87
N PHE A 258 -42.40 -26.78 11.55
CA PHE A 258 -41.16 -26.33 12.19
C PHE A 258 -40.43 -25.35 11.26
N TYR A 259 -40.75 -24.06 11.38
CA TYR A 259 -39.91 -23.01 10.81
C TYR A 259 -38.64 -22.85 11.65
N ARG A 260 -37.46 -23.09 11.07
CA ARG A 260 -36.17 -22.80 11.72
C ARG A 260 -35.89 -21.28 11.69
N LYS A 261 -36.52 -20.53 12.59
CA LYS A 261 -36.27 -19.10 12.74
C LYS A 261 -34.92 -18.86 13.44
N HIS A 262 -33.90 -18.49 12.68
CA HIS A 262 -32.58 -18.13 13.22
C HIS A 262 -32.62 -16.75 13.89
N THR A 263 -32.93 -16.70 15.19
CA THR A 263 -32.71 -15.50 16.02
C THR A 263 -32.31 -15.89 17.45
N SER A 264 -31.09 -15.49 17.84
CA SER A 264 -30.60 -15.22 19.21
C SER A 264 -30.88 -16.21 20.36
N ASN A 265 -29.79 -16.78 20.90
CA ASN A 265 -29.57 -17.22 22.28
C ASN A 265 -30.79 -17.22 23.23
N ASP A 266 -31.49 -18.35 23.28
CA ASP A 266 -31.58 -19.19 24.49
C ASP A 266 -32.40 -20.45 24.13
N GLY A 267 -31.70 -21.45 23.61
CA GLY A 267 -32.32 -22.64 23.03
C GLY A 267 -32.82 -23.63 24.07
N VAL A 268 -34.12 -23.60 24.36
CA VAL A 268 -34.81 -24.71 25.05
C VAL A 268 -35.86 -25.31 24.11
N VAL A 269 -35.67 -26.59 23.78
CA VAL A 269 -36.62 -27.38 22.99
C VAL A 269 -37.28 -28.39 23.93
N TYR A 270 -38.62 -28.43 23.94
CA TYR A 270 -39.38 -29.34 24.80
C TYR A 270 -39.85 -30.57 24.02
N CYS A 271 -39.64 -31.76 24.61
CA CYS A 271 -40.14 -33.02 24.06
C CYS A 271 -41.64 -33.19 24.35
N PRO A 272 -42.51 -33.41 23.33
CA PRO A 272 -43.96 -33.57 23.54
C PRO A 272 -44.36 -34.78 24.40
N LYS A 273 -43.50 -35.81 24.53
CA LYS A 273 -43.76 -37.00 25.35
C LYS A 273 -43.49 -36.84 26.85
N LEU A 274 -42.95 -35.70 27.29
CA LEU A 274 -42.46 -35.50 28.67
C LEU A 274 -43.15 -34.33 29.42
N GLN A 275 -44.35 -33.92 29.00
CA GLN A 275 -45.04 -32.81 29.68
C GLN A 275 -45.61 -33.17 31.08
N ASP A 276 -45.87 -34.45 31.37
CA ASP A 276 -46.30 -34.91 32.70
C ASP A 276 -45.16 -35.50 33.53
N LYS A 277 -44.23 -34.63 33.95
CA LYS A 277 -43.66 -34.54 35.32
C LYS A 277 -42.45 -33.60 35.37
N LEU A 278 -42.38 -32.85 36.46
CA LEU A 278 -41.34 -31.89 36.84
C LEU A 278 -39.92 -32.22 36.31
N ASN A 279 -39.46 -31.35 35.39
CA ASN A 279 -38.08 -31.05 35.00
C ASN A 279 -36.96 -31.90 35.65
N PRO A 280 -36.28 -32.75 34.86
CA PRO A 280 -34.82 -32.81 34.92
C PRO A 280 -34.19 -32.51 33.56
N LYS A 281 -33.01 -31.86 33.60
CA LYS A 281 -32.20 -31.60 32.40
C LYS A 281 -31.80 -32.92 31.74
N LEU A 282 -32.19 -33.13 30.48
CA LEU A 282 -31.63 -34.19 29.66
C LEU A 282 -30.27 -33.74 29.12
N SER A 283 -29.21 -34.50 29.42
CA SER A 283 -27.96 -34.42 28.68
C SER A 283 -28.21 -34.91 27.25
N ILE A 284 -27.72 -34.17 26.25
CA ILE A 284 -27.84 -34.56 24.83
C ILE A 284 -27.16 -35.91 24.53
N THR A 285 -26.27 -36.38 25.40
CA THR A 285 -25.51 -37.64 25.24
C THR A 285 -26.24 -38.91 25.68
N GLU A 286 -27.45 -38.82 26.25
CA GLU A 286 -28.16 -40.00 26.82
C GLU A 286 -29.45 -40.39 26.06
N CYS A 287 -29.68 -39.82 24.87
CA CYS A 287 -30.89 -40.06 24.07
C CYS A 287 -30.59 -40.68 22.68
N GLU A 288 -29.72 -41.70 22.64
CA GLU A 288 -29.31 -42.39 21.40
C GLU A 288 -30.23 -43.57 21.00
N SER A 289 -31.35 -43.79 21.70
CA SER A 289 -32.26 -44.94 21.50
C SER A 289 -33.73 -44.53 21.30
N CYS A 290 -33.96 -43.37 20.66
CA CYS A 290 -35.28 -42.94 20.24
C CYS A 290 -35.37 -42.91 18.70
N ASP A 291 -36.29 -43.69 18.13
CA ASP A 291 -36.54 -43.85 16.68
C ASP A 291 -36.96 -42.57 15.93
N TYR A 292 -36.90 -41.40 16.59
CA TYR A 292 -37.36 -40.10 16.07
C TYR A 292 -36.23 -39.24 15.47
N HIS A 293 -34.98 -39.71 15.51
CA HIS A 293 -33.81 -38.95 15.03
C HIS A 293 -33.15 -39.52 13.75
N GLU A 294 -33.57 -40.69 13.25
CA GLU A 294 -33.12 -41.19 11.93
C GLU A 294 -33.68 -40.33 10.79
N GLY A 295 -32.91 -39.31 10.41
CA GLY A 295 -33.23 -38.42 9.29
C GLY A 295 -32.78 -36.96 9.43
N ILE A 296 -32.32 -36.53 10.61
CA ILE A 296 -32.05 -35.10 10.88
C ILE A 296 -30.58 -34.69 10.62
N PHE A 297 -29.64 -35.64 10.54
CA PHE A 297 -28.22 -35.36 10.31
C PHE A 297 -27.73 -35.80 8.92
N PRO A 298 -27.25 -34.87 8.07
CA PRO A 298 -26.46 -35.24 6.90
C PRO A 298 -25.12 -35.83 7.36
N GLN A 299 -24.71 -36.97 6.78
CA GLN A 299 -23.39 -37.52 7.04
C GLN A 299 -22.29 -36.58 6.50
N SER A 300 -21.15 -36.58 7.20
CA SER A 300 -19.92 -35.79 6.93
C SER A 300 -19.92 -34.30 7.34
N VAL A 301 -19.71 -34.05 8.64
CA VAL A 301 -18.89 -32.91 9.09
C VAL A 301 -17.89 -33.39 10.14
N SER A 302 -16.62 -33.46 9.76
CA SER A 302 -15.52 -33.80 10.67
C SER A 302 -15.12 -32.58 11.50
N PHE A 303 -15.40 -32.60 12.80
CA PHE A 303 -14.81 -31.69 13.78
C PHE A 303 -13.87 -32.47 14.70
N GLU A 304 -12.57 -32.36 14.48
CA GLU A 304 -11.60 -32.49 15.55
C GLU A 304 -11.07 -31.11 15.91
N TYR A 305 -11.08 -30.76 17.20
CA TYR A 305 -9.82 -30.43 17.87
C TYR A 305 -9.90 -30.58 19.40
N SER A 306 -9.19 -31.61 19.87
CA SER A 306 -8.41 -31.64 21.11
C SER A 306 -9.08 -31.65 22.51
N ARG A 307 -8.57 -32.62 23.30
CA ARG A 307 -8.47 -32.66 24.78
C ARG A 307 -9.76 -32.77 25.59
N PHE A 308 -10.10 -34.02 25.95
CA PHE A 308 -9.83 -34.51 27.31
C PHE A 308 -9.40 -35.99 27.26
N SER A 309 -8.69 -36.45 28.29
CA SER A 309 -7.93 -37.71 28.29
C SER A 309 -8.64 -38.86 29.02
N LEU A 310 -8.48 -40.07 28.46
CA LEU A 310 -8.50 -41.38 29.16
C LEU A 310 -9.79 -41.78 29.90
N CYS A 311 -10.57 -42.68 29.28
CA CYS A 311 -10.69 -44.06 29.77
C CYS A 311 -11.30 -44.94 28.67
N SER A 312 -10.78 -46.15 28.43
CA SER A 312 -11.31 -47.06 27.40
C SER A 312 -11.29 -48.50 27.89
N LEU A 313 -12.46 -49.12 27.96
CA LEU A 313 -12.65 -50.56 28.06
C LEU A 313 -13.23 -51.10 26.74
N ASN A 314 -13.18 -52.42 26.59
CA ASN A 314 -12.98 -53.11 25.31
C ASN A 314 -14.24 -53.74 24.69
N ARG A 315 -14.23 -53.90 23.34
CA ARG A 315 -14.90 -54.99 22.53
C ARG A 315 -16.45 -55.01 22.53
N GLU A 316 -17.23 -55.68 21.66
CA GLU A 316 -17.21 -56.33 20.32
C GLU A 316 -18.70 -56.73 20.02
N SER A 317 -19.23 -57.12 18.85
CA SER A 317 -18.92 -56.99 17.39
C SER A 317 -20.15 -57.49 16.58
N ARG A 318 -20.22 -57.26 15.24
CA ARG A 318 -21.10 -57.95 14.23
C ARG A 318 -22.62 -57.66 14.32
N LEU A 319 -23.49 -57.81 13.30
CA LEU A 319 -23.46 -58.27 11.88
C LEU A 319 -24.78 -57.80 11.20
N GLY A 320 -24.88 -57.71 9.86
CA GLY A 320 -26.18 -57.62 9.15
C GLY A 320 -26.16 -56.89 7.80
N SER A 321 -26.73 -57.52 6.75
CA SER A 321 -26.70 -57.06 5.36
C SER A 321 -28.10 -56.94 4.72
N ILE A 322 -28.34 -55.92 3.89
CA ILE A 322 -29.57 -55.78 3.08
C ILE A 322 -29.21 -55.31 1.64
N GLU A 323 -29.82 -55.93 0.63
CA GLU A 323 -29.62 -55.63 -0.79
C GLU A 323 -30.54 -54.51 -1.32
N PHE A 324 -30.11 -53.82 -2.39
CA PHE A 324 -30.90 -52.78 -3.07
C PHE A 324 -31.44 -53.25 -4.43
N VAL A 325 -32.77 -53.25 -4.60
CA VAL A 325 -33.43 -53.44 -5.91
C VAL A 325 -33.71 -52.08 -6.55
N LYS A 326 -33.12 -51.80 -7.72
CA LYS A 326 -33.42 -50.60 -8.52
C LYS A 326 -34.70 -50.81 -9.34
N SER A 327 -35.76 -50.04 -9.06
CA SER A 327 -36.86 -49.85 -10.02
C SER A 327 -36.57 -48.67 -10.95
N LYS A 328 -36.82 -48.85 -12.25
CA LYS A 328 -36.81 -47.78 -13.25
C LYS A 328 -38.24 -47.25 -13.41
N ASN A 329 -38.46 -45.95 -13.19
CA ASN A 329 -39.69 -45.31 -13.67
C ASN A 329 -39.45 -44.70 -15.05
N LYS A 330 -40.19 -45.20 -16.04
CA LYS A 330 -40.52 -44.48 -17.27
C LYS A 330 -41.89 -43.84 -17.09
N ARG A 331 -42.00 -42.53 -17.30
CA ARG A 331 -42.62 -41.98 -18.51
C ARG A 331 -42.21 -40.53 -18.69
#